data_AF-A0A2W1JIY8-F1
#
_entry.id   AF-A0A2W1JIY8-F1
#
_cell.length_a   1.000
_cell.length_b   1.000
_cell.length_c   1.000
_cell.angle_alpha   90.00
_cell.angle_beta   90.00
_cell.angle_gamma   90.00
#
_symmetry.space_group_name_H-M   'P 1'
#
loop_
_entity.id
_entity.type
_entity.pdbx_description
1 polymer ?
#
loop_
_entity_poly.entity_id
_entity_poly.type
_entity_poly.pdbx_seq_one_letter_code
_entity_poly.pdbx_strand_id
1 'polypeptide(L)'
;MLASEAPSLPRFNTQGFELWYQPIYDINSGAVLYNEVLLRWRNTAGKLYRPHDFMALFAHDQRPGWLDRVVIQKAIQTLVAHPQLSLSINLSDQVCQDSAFVEHLYAQLTHFQVHPGQLHFELSEQSIAQNLANAIALIRDLKTIGCAVILDGFSNEYLTFLEWEKLNVSSIKVDGHLIEAADECWQQSQLTQTIIETSDLFEQSAGAKSIDARRCSAMHQLSFDSAQGYHFKPPSCQPWQTGKIDVWGVPMDHLSQQELFEQLTAGVVCVPSREQIINLRKDPAFAQSYSVADYRVCDGLRPAFGHRNSLPFANQLLGPSSASELSHVFPAFCTYHQTNPEITLFLLGADAKDSINQKMGRQMVRDTYIPSVDFEQNEQECLEIVDRINRSGATVLAMAVGSPRQEQWIQQYRDRLAVKIIFALESPAAFEAAAHSPAKRWQDHLSCLGPLLQQTLR
;
A
#
# COMPACT_ATOMS: atom_id res chain seq x y z
N MET A 1 9.02 -47.54 -2.51
CA MET A 1 9.00 -46.11 -2.12
C MET A 1 8.66 -45.32 -3.36
N LEU A 2 7.59 -44.52 -3.29
CA LEU A 2 6.94 -43.86 -4.42
C LEU A 2 7.92 -42.95 -5.16
N ALA A 3 8.15 -43.21 -6.44
CA ALA A 3 8.77 -42.27 -7.34
C ALA A 3 7.87 -41.04 -7.44
N SER A 4 8.40 -39.86 -7.09
CA SER A 4 7.70 -38.60 -7.30
C SER A 4 7.51 -38.37 -8.80
N GLU A 5 6.27 -38.48 -9.28
CA GLU A 5 5.95 -38.12 -10.66
C GLU A 5 6.29 -36.63 -10.87
N ALA A 6 7.21 -36.36 -11.79
CA ALA A 6 7.49 -35.01 -12.24
C ALA A 6 6.20 -34.42 -12.84
N PRO A 7 5.87 -33.15 -12.55
CA PRO A 7 4.62 -32.56 -13.02
C PRO A 7 4.58 -32.50 -14.56
N SER A 8 3.52 -33.07 -15.15
CA SER A 8 3.25 -32.97 -16.59
C SER A 8 2.40 -31.73 -16.87
N LEU A 9 3.00 -30.71 -17.47
CA LEU A 9 2.28 -29.59 -18.08
C LEU A 9 1.61 -30.07 -19.39
N PRO A 10 0.34 -29.72 -19.68
CA PRO A 10 -0.06 -29.60 -21.07
C PRO A 10 0.83 -28.51 -21.63
N ARG A 11 1.76 -28.88 -22.52
CA ARG A 11 3.00 -28.17 -22.88
C ARG A 11 2.86 -26.66 -23.17
N PHE A 12 1.63 -26.12 -23.33
CA PHE A 12 1.32 -24.72 -23.63
C PHE A 12 0.02 -24.17 -23.00
N ASN A 13 -0.55 -24.80 -21.96
CA ASN A 13 -1.77 -24.28 -21.31
C ASN A 13 -1.46 -23.24 -20.22
N THR A 14 -1.83 -21.98 -20.46
CA THR A 14 -1.65 -20.85 -19.51
C THR A 14 -2.78 -20.74 -18.48
N GLN A 15 -3.82 -21.59 -18.53
CA GLN A 15 -4.96 -21.53 -17.62
C GLN A 15 -4.57 -21.73 -16.14
N GLY A 16 -3.52 -22.52 -15.87
CA GLY A 16 -3.02 -22.74 -14.52
C GLY A 16 -2.08 -21.63 -14.01
N PHE A 17 -1.73 -20.65 -14.84
CA PHE A 17 -0.81 -19.58 -14.42
C PHE A 17 -1.54 -18.50 -13.64
N GLU A 18 -1.07 -18.29 -12.41
CA GLU A 18 -1.59 -17.31 -11.46
C GLU A 18 -0.49 -16.30 -11.13
N LEU A 19 -0.87 -15.03 -11.03
CA LEU A 19 0.02 -13.98 -10.55
C LEU A 19 -0.12 -13.86 -9.05
N TRP A 20 1.02 -13.83 -8.37
CA TRP A 20 1.11 -13.51 -6.96
C TRP A 20 1.88 -12.21 -6.80
N TYR A 21 1.60 -11.48 -5.74
CA TYR A 21 2.04 -10.10 -5.55
C TYR A 21 2.77 -9.98 -4.23
N GLN A 22 3.99 -9.47 -4.27
CA GLN A 22 4.75 -9.12 -3.07
C GLN A 22 4.96 -7.62 -3.03
N PRO A 23 4.48 -6.91 -1.98
CA PRO A 23 4.61 -5.45 -1.91
C PRO A 23 6.06 -5.03 -1.68
N ILE A 24 6.46 -3.95 -2.34
CA ILE A 24 7.67 -3.17 -2.05
C ILE A 24 7.24 -1.93 -1.29
N TYR A 25 7.90 -1.67 -0.16
CA TYR A 25 7.57 -0.55 0.71
C TYR A 25 8.59 0.57 0.55
N ASP A 26 8.11 1.81 0.59
CA ASP A 26 8.94 2.97 0.90
C ASP A 26 9.29 2.93 2.39
N ILE A 27 10.58 3.02 2.73
CA ILE A 27 11.04 2.85 4.12
C ILE A 27 10.61 4.03 5.00
N ASN A 28 10.50 5.22 4.43
CA ASN A 28 10.23 6.45 5.19
C ASN A 28 8.75 6.58 5.56
N SER A 29 7.85 6.31 4.61
CA SER A 29 6.40 6.39 4.77
C SER A 29 5.76 5.09 5.23
N GLY A 30 6.36 3.96 4.86
CA GLY A 30 5.76 2.63 4.96
C GLY A 30 4.67 2.36 3.91
N ALA A 31 4.49 3.24 2.94
CA ALA A 31 3.53 3.06 1.87
C ALA A 31 4.03 2.03 0.85
N VAL A 32 3.11 1.28 0.25
CA VAL A 32 3.42 0.37 -0.85
C VAL A 32 3.71 1.20 -2.10
N LEU A 33 4.93 1.08 -2.65
CA LEU A 33 5.32 1.73 -3.90
C LEU A 33 4.74 0.98 -5.11
N TYR A 34 4.93 -0.33 -5.14
CA TYR A 34 4.45 -1.22 -6.20
C TYR A 34 4.46 -2.68 -5.68
N ASN A 35 3.96 -3.60 -6.49
CA ASN A 35 4.00 -5.03 -6.18
C ASN A 35 4.87 -5.78 -7.19
N GLU A 36 5.80 -6.59 -6.71
CA GLU A 36 6.48 -7.57 -7.55
C GLU A 36 5.53 -8.69 -7.95
N VAL A 37 5.42 -8.90 -9.25
CA VAL A 37 4.64 -9.96 -9.87
C VAL A 37 5.49 -11.23 -9.89
N LEU A 38 4.99 -12.24 -9.19
CA LEU A 38 5.62 -13.53 -9.03
C LEU A 38 4.71 -14.60 -9.63
N LEU A 39 5.16 -15.20 -10.73
CA LEU A 39 4.42 -16.27 -11.38
C LEU A 39 4.29 -17.49 -10.47
N ARG A 40 3.10 -18.08 -10.43
CA ARG A 40 2.83 -19.40 -9.86
C ARG A 40 2.07 -20.24 -10.88
N TRP A 41 2.22 -21.56 -10.75
CA TRP A 41 1.45 -22.49 -11.56
C TRP A 41 0.62 -23.41 -10.67
N ARG A 42 -0.70 -23.38 -10.87
CA ARG A 42 -1.64 -24.33 -10.27
C ARG A 42 -1.94 -25.44 -11.27
N ASN A 43 -1.66 -26.67 -10.90
CA ASN A 43 -1.99 -27.83 -11.73
C ASN A 43 -3.49 -28.17 -11.63
N THR A 44 -3.95 -29.12 -12.44
CA THR A 44 -5.35 -29.58 -12.48
C THR A 44 -5.84 -30.20 -11.17
N ALA A 45 -4.92 -30.72 -10.34
CA ALA A 45 -5.22 -31.23 -9.01
C ALA A 45 -5.26 -30.13 -7.92
N GLY A 46 -5.09 -28.86 -8.30
CA GLY A 46 -5.12 -27.71 -7.39
C GLY A 46 -3.80 -27.41 -6.66
N LYS A 47 -2.75 -28.21 -6.87
CA LYS A 47 -1.43 -28.01 -6.27
C LYS A 47 -0.73 -26.81 -6.92
N LEU A 48 -0.21 -25.93 -6.07
CA LEU A 48 0.52 -24.72 -6.47
C LEU A 48 2.03 -24.98 -6.50
N TYR A 49 2.69 -24.55 -7.57
CA TYR A 49 4.12 -24.65 -7.80
C TYR A 49 4.75 -23.27 -7.95
N ARG A 50 5.98 -23.12 -7.45
CA ARG A 50 6.81 -21.92 -7.60
C ARG A 50 7.66 -22.02 -8.86
N PRO A 51 8.19 -20.91 -9.39
CA PRO A 51 9.00 -20.92 -10.61
C PRO A 51 10.12 -21.96 -10.57
N HIS A 52 10.88 -22.06 -9.47
CA HIS A 52 11.93 -23.06 -9.34
C HIS A 52 11.48 -24.51 -9.61
N ASP A 53 10.22 -24.84 -9.30
CA ASP A 53 9.69 -26.19 -9.47
C ASP A 53 9.33 -26.54 -10.92
N PHE A 54 9.12 -25.54 -11.79
CA PHE A 54 8.59 -25.75 -13.15
C PHE A 54 9.36 -25.03 -14.25
N MET A 55 10.21 -24.05 -13.96
CA MET A 55 10.92 -23.26 -14.98
C MET A 55 11.82 -24.13 -15.86
N ALA A 56 12.39 -25.20 -15.32
CA ALA A 56 13.18 -26.17 -16.08
C ALA A 56 12.38 -26.83 -17.23
N LEU A 57 11.05 -26.88 -17.15
CA LEU A 57 10.18 -27.41 -18.21
C LEU A 57 10.14 -26.49 -19.44
N PHE A 58 10.51 -25.21 -19.28
CA PHE A 58 10.55 -24.19 -20.33
C PHE A 58 11.95 -23.90 -20.87
N ALA A 59 12.99 -24.53 -20.32
CA ALA A 59 14.40 -24.24 -20.67
C ALA A 59 14.75 -24.49 -22.15
N HIS A 60 13.94 -25.27 -22.87
CA HIS A 60 14.13 -25.56 -24.30
C HIS A 60 12.99 -25.03 -25.18
N ASP A 61 12.16 -24.11 -24.68
CA ASP A 61 11.14 -23.46 -25.49
C ASP A 61 11.81 -22.58 -26.57
N GLN A 62 11.34 -22.68 -27.81
CA GLN A 62 11.90 -21.96 -28.96
C GLN A 62 11.19 -20.62 -29.20
N ARG A 63 10.42 -20.12 -28.23
CA ARG A 63 9.71 -18.84 -28.30
C ARG A 63 10.32 -17.87 -27.28
N PRO A 64 11.35 -17.11 -27.67
CA PRO A 64 11.98 -16.12 -26.81
C PRO A 64 10.94 -15.20 -26.17
N GLY A 65 11.04 -15.01 -24.86
CA GLY A 65 10.18 -14.07 -24.14
C GLY A 65 8.69 -14.43 -24.10
N TRP A 66 8.29 -15.64 -24.53
CA TRP A 66 6.87 -16.02 -24.55
C TRP A 66 6.25 -15.98 -23.15
N LEU A 67 6.97 -16.50 -22.14
CA LEU A 67 6.49 -16.51 -20.77
C LEU A 67 6.40 -15.08 -20.22
N ASP A 68 7.37 -14.22 -20.51
CA ASP A 68 7.36 -12.81 -20.16
C ASP A 68 6.11 -12.12 -20.72
N ARG A 69 5.80 -12.33 -22.00
CA ARG A 69 4.59 -11.79 -22.65
C ARG A 69 3.30 -12.29 -21.98
N VAL A 70 3.24 -13.56 -21.58
CA VAL A 70 2.08 -14.11 -20.85
C VAL A 70 1.91 -13.46 -19.48
N VAL A 71 3.00 -13.25 -18.74
CA VAL A 71 2.98 -12.57 -17.44
C VAL A 71 2.55 -11.11 -17.61
N ILE A 72 3.13 -10.40 -18.58
CA ILE A 72 2.81 -9.01 -18.90
C ILE A 72 1.34 -8.86 -19.28
N GLN A 73 0.80 -9.75 -20.13
CA GLN A 73 -0.61 -9.70 -20.51
C GLN A 73 -1.53 -9.84 -19.29
N LYS A 74 -1.23 -10.77 -18.38
CA LYS A 74 -2.00 -10.94 -17.13
C LYS A 74 -1.84 -9.73 -16.21
N ALA A 75 -0.65 -9.16 -16.11
CA ALA A 75 -0.38 -7.97 -15.30
C ALA A 75 -1.15 -6.74 -15.83
N ILE A 76 -1.20 -6.55 -17.16
CA ILE A 76 -2.01 -5.51 -17.80
C ILE A 76 -3.50 -5.69 -17.47
N GLN A 77 -4.02 -6.92 -17.51
CA GLN A 77 -5.40 -7.19 -17.09
C GLN A 77 -5.65 -6.81 -15.62
N THR A 78 -4.68 -7.08 -14.74
CA THR A 78 -4.73 -6.65 -13.34
C THR A 78 -4.74 -5.12 -13.21
N LEU A 79 -3.92 -4.41 -13.98
CA LEU A 79 -3.87 -2.94 -13.97
C LEU A 79 -5.17 -2.32 -14.50
N VAL A 80 -5.79 -2.91 -15.52
CA VAL A 80 -7.11 -2.46 -16.02
C VAL A 80 -8.19 -2.64 -14.94
N ALA A 81 -8.17 -3.76 -14.21
CA ALA A 81 -9.13 -4.01 -13.13
C ALA A 81 -8.86 -3.15 -11.89
N HIS A 82 -7.62 -2.71 -11.68
CA HIS A 82 -7.17 -1.97 -10.51
C HIS A 82 -6.22 -0.83 -10.91
N PRO A 83 -6.74 0.29 -11.44
CA PRO A 83 -5.95 1.39 -11.99
C PRO A 83 -5.04 2.08 -10.96
N GLN A 84 -5.28 1.90 -9.68
CA GLN A 84 -4.47 2.42 -8.58
C GLN A 84 -3.20 1.60 -8.28
N LEU A 85 -2.94 0.50 -9.00
CA LEU A 85 -1.78 -0.34 -8.78
C LEU A 85 -0.58 0.08 -9.65
N SER A 86 0.60 -0.17 -9.12
CA SER A 86 1.84 -0.30 -9.89
C SER A 86 2.43 -1.70 -9.66
N LEU A 87 2.98 -2.30 -10.72
CA LEU A 87 3.50 -3.66 -10.72
C LEU A 87 4.93 -3.70 -11.27
N SER A 88 5.81 -4.49 -10.66
CA SER A 88 7.12 -4.84 -11.23
C SER A 88 7.11 -6.27 -11.77
N ILE A 89 7.75 -6.51 -12.92
CA ILE A 89 7.78 -7.80 -13.60
C ILE A 89 9.23 -8.17 -13.88
N ASN A 90 9.63 -9.36 -13.43
CA ASN A 90 10.92 -9.96 -13.78
C ASN A 90 10.94 -10.31 -15.27
N LEU A 91 11.97 -9.84 -15.98
CA LEU A 91 12.23 -10.18 -17.38
C LEU A 91 13.33 -11.24 -17.50
N SER A 92 13.12 -12.21 -18.38
CA SER A 92 14.14 -13.17 -18.77
C SER A 92 15.24 -12.55 -19.64
N ASP A 93 16.42 -13.16 -19.63
CA ASP A 93 17.56 -12.85 -20.50
C ASP A 93 17.21 -12.93 -22.00
N GLN A 94 16.23 -13.76 -22.37
CA GLN A 94 15.74 -13.90 -23.73
C GLN A 94 15.14 -12.60 -24.28
N VAL A 95 14.54 -11.77 -23.42
CA VAL A 95 13.92 -10.51 -23.83
C VAL A 95 14.95 -9.52 -24.35
N CYS A 96 16.19 -9.53 -23.83
CA CYS A 96 17.27 -8.68 -24.33
C CYS A 96 17.56 -8.92 -25.81
N GLN A 97 17.25 -10.09 -26.36
CA GLN A 97 17.51 -10.42 -27.76
C GLN A 97 16.28 -10.24 -28.67
N ASP A 98 15.13 -9.92 -28.10
CA ASP A 98 13.85 -9.83 -28.81
C ASP A 98 13.56 -8.39 -29.25
N SER A 99 13.98 -8.05 -30.47
CA SER A 99 13.74 -6.73 -31.07
C SER A 99 12.26 -6.32 -31.19
N ALA A 100 11.32 -7.28 -31.15
CA ALA A 100 9.89 -7.01 -31.26
C ALA A 100 9.20 -6.88 -29.89
N PHE A 101 9.95 -6.99 -28.79
CA PHE A 101 9.38 -6.97 -27.45
C PHE A 101 8.79 -5.60 -27.09
N VAL A 102 9.57 -4.53 -27.20
CA VAL A 102 9.16 -3.18 -26.78
C VAL A 102 8.00 -2.66 -27.63
N GLU A 103 8.04 -2.89 -28.95
CA GLU A 103 6.94 -2.52 -29.85
C GLU A 103 5.63 -3.22 -29.46
N HIS A 104 5.69 -4.52 -29.18
CA HIS A 104 4.52 -5.27 -28.73
C HIS A 104 4.00 -4.78 -27.37
N LEU A 105 4.90 -4.54 -26.41
CA LEU A 105 4.53 -4.01 -25.09
C LEU A 105 3.81 -2.66 -25.25
N TYR A 106 4.37 -1.74 -26.03
CA TYR A 106 3.78 -0.43 -26.28
C TYR A 106 2.39 -0.55 -26.92
N ALA A 107 2.22 -1.43 -27.89
CA ALA A 107 0.92 -1.69 -28.51
C ALA A 107 -0.11 -2.22 -27.50
N GLN A 108 0.28 -3.12 -26.60
CA GLN A 108 -0.60 -3.63 -25.53
C GLN A 108 -1.00 -2.52 -24.55
N LEU A 109 -0.03 -1.74 -24.04
CA LEU A 109 -0.31 -0.65 -23.10
C LEU A 109 -1.26 0.40 -23.71
N THR A 110 -1.02 0.74 -24.98
CA THR A 110 -1.88 1.68 -25.72
C THR A 110 -3.29 1.13 -25.91
N HIS A 111 -3.41 -0.14 -26.31
CA HIS A 111 -4.70 -0.79 -26.55
C HIS A 111 -5.56 -0.84 -25.28
N PHE A 112 -4.96 -1.17 -24.14
CA PHE A 112 -5.64 -1.29 -22.85
C PHE A 112 -5.67 0.01 -22.03
N GLN A 113 -5.12 1.11 -22.55
CA GLN A 113 -5.04 2.41 -21.89
C GLN A 113 -4.36 2.36 -20.51
N VAL A 114 -3.35 1.51 -20.37
CA VAL A 114 -2.54 1.41 -19.14
C VAL A 114 -1.40 2.41 -19.22
N HIS A 115 -1.23 3.22 -18.17
CA HIS A 115 -0.15 4.19 -18.14
C HIS A 115 1.21 3.46 -17.98
N PRO A 116 2.21 3.68 -18.86
CA PRO A 116 3.48 2.95 -18.82
C PRO A 116 4.22 3.02 -17.48
N GLY A 117 4.10 4.14 -16.76
CA GLY A 117 4.70 4.32 -15.43
C GLY A 117 4.14 3.39 -14.32
N GLN A 118 3.04 2.67 -14.59
CA GLN A 118 2.50 1.64 -13.70
C GLN A 118 3.23 0.30 -13.83
N LEU A 119 4.06 0.12 -14.86
CA LEU A 119 4.85 -1.08 -15.07
C LEU A 119 6.34 -0.80 -14.89
N HIS A 120 6.94 -1.55 -13.99
CA HIS A 120 8.37 -1.60 -13.77
C HIS A 120 8.91 -2.94 -14.25
N PHE A 121 10.14 -2.97 -14.78
CA PHE A 121 10.76 -4.20 -15.24
C PHE A 121 12.03 -4.49 -14.45
N GLU A 122 12.12 -5.69 -13.90
CA GLU A 122 13.28 -6.16 -13.13
C GLU A 122 14.16 -7.03 -14.04
N LEU A 123 15.44 -6.70 -14.12
CA LEU A 123 16.45 -7.46 -14.85
C LEU A 123 17.57 -7.82 -13.87
N SER A 124 17.92 -9.10 -13.76
CA SER A 124 18.98 -9.51 -12.85
C SER A 124 20.36 -9.06 -13.34
N GLU A 125 21.28 -8.81 -12.40
CA GLU A 125 22.67 -8.43 -12.68
C GLU A 125 23.33 -9.41 -13.66
N GLN A 126 23.16 -10.71 -13.43
CA GLN A 126 23.69 -11.76 -14.29
C GLN A 126 23.10 -11.72 -15.71
N SER A 127 21.79 -11.50 -15.87
CA SER A 127 21.13 -11.46 -17.18
C SER A 127 21.63 -10.28 -18.02
N ILE A 128 21.88 -9.15 -17.37
CA ILE A 128 22.43 -7.96 -18.03
C ILE A 128 23.88 -8.21 -18.44
N ALA A 129 24.71 -8.75 -17.56
CA ALA A 129 26.13 -8.97 -17.83
C ALA A 129 26.37 -9.93 -19.01
N GLN A 130 25.50 -10.93 -19.20
CA GLN A 130 25.59 -11.86 -20.33
C GLN A 130 25.46 -11.18 -21.70
N ASN A 131 24.68 -10.09 -21.79
CA ASN A 131 24.51 -9.35 -23.04
C ASN A 131 24.31 -7.86 -22.79
N LEU A 132 25.37 -7.22 -22.28
CA LEU A 132 25.34 -5.84 -21.82
C LEU A 132 24.86 -4.85 -22.89
N ALA A 133 25.34 -4.98 -24.13
CA ALA A 133 24.98 -4.06 -25.21
C ALA A 133 23.49 -4.09 -25.53
N ASN A 134 22.90 -5.29 -25.59
CA ASN A 134 21.47 -5.43 -25.84
C ASN A 134 20.64 -5.03 -24.62
N ALA A 135 21.11 -5.33 -23.41
CA ALA A 135 20.45 -4.90 -22.18
C ALA A 135 20.38 -3.36 -22.13
N ILE A 136 21.48 -2.64 -22.40
CA ILE A 136 21.47 -1.16 -22.47
C ILE A 136 20.43 -0.66 -23.47
N ALA A 137 20.34 -1.27 -24.66
CA ALA A 137 19.35 -0.90 -25.67
C ALA A 137 17.91 -1.13 -25.18
N LEU A 138 17.63 -2.32 -24.62
CA LEU A 138 16.33 -2.67 -24.05
C LEU A 138 15.91 -1.70 -22.94
N ILE A 139 16.81 -1.41 -22.01
CA ILE A 139 16.54 -0.52 -20.87
C ILE A 139 16.21 0.88 -21.36
N ARG A 140 17.00 1.41 -22.31
CA ARG A 140 16.72 2.71 -22.93
C ARG A 140 15.34 2.74 -23.60
N ASP A 141 14.99 1.69 -24.34
CA ASP A 141 13.74 1.64 -25.09
C ASP A 141 12.53 1.51 -24.14
N LEU A 142 12.66 0.73 -23.05
CA LEU A 142 11.67 0.65 -21.97
C LEU A 142 11.50 1.98 -21.22
N LYS A 143 12.59 2.70 -20.93
CA LYS A 143 12.51 4.04 -20.34
C LYS A 143 11.87 5.06 -21.30
N THR A 144 12.13 4.93 -22.61
CA THR A 144 11.57 5.81 -23.64
C THR A 144 10.04 5.72 -23.72
N ILE A 145 9.47 4.53 -23.54
CA ILE A 145 8.02 4.36 -23.46
C ILE A 145 7.42 4.82 -22.12
N GLY A 146 8.25 5.10 -21.11
CA GLY A 146 7.85 5.60 -19.79
C GLY A 146 7.78 4.53 -18.69
N CYS A 147 8.33 3.34 -18.91
CA CYS A 147 8.44 2.31 -17.87
C CYS A 147 9.71 2.52 -17.03
N ALA A 148 9.63 2.17 -15.74
CA ALA A 148 10.83 2.12 -14.89
C ALA A 148 11.56 0.79 -15.08
N VAL A 149 12.88 0.81 -14.92
CA VAL A 149 13.70 -0.41 -14.96
C VAL A 149 14.50 -0.52 -13.67
N ILE A 150 14.52 -1.72 -13.11
CA ILE A 150 15.16 -2.05 -11.84
C ILE A 150 16.24 -3.09 -12.09
N LEU A 151 17.46 -2.82 -11.62
CA LEU A 151 18.55 -3.79 -11.58
C LEU A 151 18.38 -4.68 -10.36
N ASP A 152 18.03 -5.95 -10.56
CA ASP A 152 17.65 -6.87 -9.49
C ASP A 152 18.81 -7.73 -9.00
N GLY A 153 18.89 -7.93 -7.68
CA GLY A 153 19.92 -8.73 -7.02
C GLY A 153 21.33 -8.15 -7.18
N PHE A 154 21.47 -6.83 -7.13
CA PHE A 154 22.76 -6.17 -7.34
C PHE A 154 23.70 -6.44 -6.16
N SER A 155 24.86 -7.02 -6.47
CA SER A 155 25.96 -7.28 -5.53
C SER A 155 27.31 -6.78 -6.07
N ASN A 156 27.34 -6.18 -7.27
CA ASN A 156 28.55 -5.74 -7.98
C ASN A 156 29.53 -6.91 -8.24
N GLU A 157 28.98 -8.11 -8.47
CA GLU A 157 29.73 -9.33 -8.79
C GLU A 157 29.93 -9.52 -10.30
N TYR A 158 28.94 -9.12 -11.11
CA TYR A 158 28.91 -9.34 -12.56
C TYR A 158 29.04 -8.05 -13.36
N LEU A 159 28.62 -6.93 -12.79
CA LEU A 159 28.72 -5.61 -13.41
C LEU A 159 29.69 -4.73 -12.64
N THR A 160 30.52 -3.99 -13.37
CA THR A 160 31.33 -2.90 -12.81
C THR A 160 30.49 -1.63 -12.63
N PHE A 161 30.92 -0.72 -11.75
CA PHE A 161 30.29 0.60 -11.59
C PHE A 161 30.15 1.39 -12.92
N LEU A 162 31.15 1.28 -13.81
CA LEU A 162 31.11 1.94 -15.12
C LEU A 162 30.10 1.31 -16.09
N GLU A 163 29.83 0.01 -15.94
CA GLU A 163 28.79 -0.67 -16.72
C GLU A 163 27.42 -0.34 -16.16
N TRP A 164 27.28 -0.32 -14.84
CA TRP A 164 26.06 0.09 -14.15
C TRP A 164 25.65 1.53 -14.52
N GLU A 165 26.59 2.49 -14.50
CA GLU A 165 26.35 3.87 -14.94
C GLU A 165 25.69 3.93 -16.33
N LYS A 166 26.19 3.12 -17.27
CA LYS A 166 25.68 3.10 -18.66
C LYS A 166 24.28 2.51 -18.80
N LEU A 167 23.85 1.66 -17.87
CA LEU A 167 22.50 1.08 -17.92
C LEU A 167 21.45 2.17 -17.73
N ASN A 168 21.74 3.20 -16.93
CA ASN A 168 20.80 4.26 -16.60
C ASN A 168 19.46 3.67 -16.11
N VAL A 169 19.50 2.73 -15.16
CA VAL A 169 18.29 2.16 -14.55
C VAL A 169 17.59 3.20 -13.67
N SER A 170 16.35 2.93 -13.27
CA SER A 170 15.60 3.79 -12.34
C SER A 170 15.95 3.49 -10.88
N SER A 171 16.31 2.24 -10.59
CA SER A 171 16.57 1.77 -9.23
C SER A 171 17.44 0.51 -9.25
N ILE A 172 18.10 0.23 -8.14
CA ILE A 172 18.75 -1.04 -7.85
C ILE A 172 18.05 -1.75 -6.69
N LYS A 173 17.95 -3.08 -6.74
CA LYS A 173 17.58 -3.92 -5.59
C LYS A 173 18.83 -4.65 -5.13
N VAL A 174 19.40 -4.21 -4.00
CA VAL A 174 20.59 -4.80 -3.39
C VAL A 174 20.24 -6.18 -2.83
N ASP A 175 21.08 -7.17 -3.14
CA ASP A 175 20.84 -8.55 -2.74
C ASP A 175 20.88 -8.73 -1.20
N GLY A 176 19.97 -9.56 -0.69
CA GLY A 176 19.84 -9.81 0.75
C GLY A 176 21.11 -10.39 1.38
N HIS A 177 21.88 -11.20 0.65
CA HIS A 177 23.14 -11.74 1.16
C HIS A 177 24.16 -10.64 1.47
N LEU A 178 24.25 -9.59 0.65
CA LEU A 178 25.17 -8.48 0.88
C LEU A 178 24.76 -7.70 2.14
N ILE A 179 23.46 -7.51 2.30
CA ILE A 179 22.85 -6.83 3.45
C ILE A 179 23.08 -7.63 4.75
N GLU A 180 22.91 -8.96 4.72
CA GLU A 180 23.21 -9.84 5.85
C GLU A 180 24.70 -9.84 6.18
N ALA A 181 25.57 -9.88 5.17
CA ALA A 181 27.02 -9.86 5.37
C ALA A 181 27.53 -8.53 5.95
N ALA A 182 26.82 -7.42 5.71
CA ALA A 182 27.14 -6.12 6.26
C ALA A 182 27.04 -6.05 7.80
N ASP A 183 26.20 -6.89 8.41
CA ASP A 183 26.11 -6.99 9.89
C ASP A 183 27.30 -7.73 10.51
N GLU A 184 27.90 -8.66 9.76
CA GLU A 184 28.96 -9.52 10.25
C GLU A 184 30.36 -8.98 9.94
N CYS A 185 30.49 -8.17 8.88
CA CYS A 185 31.77 -7.76 8.32
C CYS A 185 31.81 -6.26 7.97
N TRP A 186 32.73 -5.53 8.58
CA TRP A 186 32.92 -4.09 8.32
C TRP A 186 33.20 -3.82 6.84
N GLN A 187 34.01 -4.64 6.16
CA GLN A 187 34.28 -4.48 4.74
C GLN A 187 33.02 -4.61 3.88
N GLN A 188 32.13 -5.55 4.21
CA GLN A 188 30.87 -5.73 3.50
C GLN A 188 29.89 -4.58 3.78
N SER A 189 29.88 -4.07 5.02
CA SER A 189 29.15 -2.85 5.36
C SER A 189 29.61 -1.65 4.52
N GLN A 190 30.93 -1.44 4.40
CA GLN A 190 31.47 -0.36 3.56
C GLN A 190 31.16 -0.55 2.07
N LEU A 191 31.21 -1.78 1.56
CA LEU A 191 30.84 -2.07 0.18
C LEU A 191 29.37 -1.76 -0.08
N THR A 192 28.49 -2.20 0.81
CA THR A 192 27.04 -1.94 0.70
C THR A 192 26.74 -0.44 0.77
N GLN A 193 27.38 0.28 1.70
CA GLN A 193 27.26 1.74 1.80
C GLN A 193 27.74 2.43 0.52
N THR A 194 28.87 1.99 -0.06
CA THR A 194 29.40 2.54 -1.31
C THR A 194 28.41 2.33 -2.46
N ILE A 195 27.77 1.16 -2.53
CA ILE A 195 26.73 0.88 -3.54
C ILE A 195 25.56 1.86 -3.42
N ILE A 196 25.08 2.10 -2.20
CA ILE A 196 23.96 3.04 -1.95
C ILE A 196 24.36 4.47 -2.31
N GLU A 197 25.51 4.94 -1.84
CA GLU A 197 26.01 6.28 -2.17
C GLU A 197 26.24 6.46 -3.67
N THR A 198 26.67 5.39 -4.37
CA THR A 198 26.83 5.44 -5.82
C THR A 198 25.48 5.49 -6.53
N SER A 199 24.43 4.85 -5.99
CA SER A 199 23.09 4.95 -6.56
C SER A 199 22.56 6.37 -6.48
N ASP A 200 22.80 7.07 -5.36
CA ASP A 200 22.46 8.49 -5.20
C ASP A 200 23.19 9.36 -6.23
N LEU A 201 24.49 9.11 -6.43
CA LEU A 201 25.30 9.80 -7.44
C LEU A 201 24.79 9.59 -8.87
N PHE A 202 24.19 8.44 -9.15
CA PHE A 202 23.56 8.14 -10.43
C PHE A 202 22.09 8.56 -10.51
N GLU A 203 21.57 9.24 -9.48
CA GLU A 203 20.16 9.67 -9.37
C GLU A 203 19.19 8.47 -9.44
N GLN A 204 19.57 7.34 -8.83
CA GLN A 204 18.81 6.10 -8.79
C GLN A 204 18.43 5.77 -7.34
N SER A 205 17.26 5.17 -7.12
CA SER A 205 16.89 4.71 -5.78
C SER A 205 17.49 3.34 -5.44
N ALA A 206 17.80 3.13 -4.16
CA ALA A 206 18.28 1.85 -3.64
C ALA A 206 17.20 1.13 -2.83
N GLY A 207 16.84 -0.06 -3.29
CA GLY A 207 15.95 -0.98 -2.60
C GLY A 207 16.71 -2.13 -1.93
N ALA A 208 16.27 -2.53 -0.76
CA ALA A 208 16.79 -3.68 -0.04
C ALA A 208 15.89 -4.91 -0.28
N LYS A 209 16.47 -6.01 -0.78
CA LYS A 209 15.72 -7.22 -1.18
C LYS A 209 15.86 -8.36 -0.18
N SER A 210 14.81 -9.18 -0.06
CA SER A 210 14.82 -10.48 0.64
C SER A 210 15.28 -10.40 2.10
N ILE A 211 14.93 -9.33 2.80
CA ILE A 211 15.48 -9.08 4.14
C ILE A 211 14.75 -9.91 5.20
N ASP A 212 15.51 -10.62 6.04
CA ASP A 212 15.01 -11.09 7.34
C ASP A 212 15.22 -10.00 8.40
N ALA A 213 14.20 -9.16 8.60
CA ALA A 213 14.27 -8.02 9.51
C ALA A 213 14.61 -8.40 10.97
N ARG A 214 14.51 -9.68 11.37
CA ARG A 214 14.94 -10.12 12.73
C ARG A 214 16.44 -10.08 12.96
N ARG A 215 17.24 -9.95 11.88
CA ARG A 215 18.68 -10.19 11.92
C ARG A 215 19.52 -9.09 11.28
N CYS A 216 18.92 -8.09 10.66
CA CYS A 216 19.67 -7.13 9.88
C CYS A 216 19.71 -5.72 10.51
N SER A 217 20.74 -5.45 11.31
CA SER A 217 20.96 -4.11 11.89
C SER A 217 21.52 -3.12 10.88
N ALA A 218 22.21 -3.62 9.85
CA ALA A 218 22.77 -2.85 8.75
C ALA A 218 21.70 -2.08 7.99
N MET A 219 20.49 -2.64 7.87
CA MET A 219 19.34 -1.96 7.25
C MET A 219 18.96 -0.64 7.95
N HIS A 220 19.39 -0.39 9.20
CA HIS A 220 19.12 0.89 9.90
C HIS A 220 20.19 1.93 9.66
N GLN A 221 21.41 1.45 9.41
CA GLN A 221 22.60 2.29 9.23
C GLN A 221 22.74 2.72 7.77
N LEU A 222 22.24 1.89 6.88
CA LEU A 222 22.29 2.07 5.44
C LEU A 222 21.01 2.78 4.96
N SER A 223 21.19 3.87 4.21
CA SER A 223 20.11 4.76 3.76
C SER A 223 19.33 4.20 2.56
N PHE A 224 18.70 3.04 2.70
CA PHE A 224 17.83 2.51 1.66
C PHE A 224 16.54 3.32 1.51
N ASP A 225 16.04 3.45 0.29
CA ASP A 225 14.76 4.11 -0.02
C ASP A 225 13.58 3.14 0.12
N SER A 226 13.78 1.88 -0.27
CA SER A 226 12.71 0.89 -0.33
C SER A 226 13.14 -0.47 0.21
N ALA A 227 12.17 -1.27 0.64
CA ALA A 227 12.43 -2.60 1.20
C ALA A 227 11.37 -3.64 0.77
N GLN A 228 11.84 -4.88 0.65
CA GLN A 228 11.01 -6.04 0.35
C GLN A 228 11.54 -7.28 1.09
N GLY A 229 10.65 -8.19 1.47
CA GLY A 229 11.04 -9.43 2.15
C GLY A 229 9.85 -10.20 2.71
N TYR A 230 10.03 -11.52 2.88
CA TYR A 230 9.02 -12.40 3.47
C TYR A 230 8.64 -12.00 4.90
N HIS A 231 9.56 -11.36 5.63
CA HIS A 231 9.32 -10.85 6.97
C HIS A 231 8.31 -9.70 6.98
N PHE A 232 8.37 -8.80 6.01
CA PHE A 232 7.40 -7.71 5.87
C PHE A 232 6.06 -8.28 5.40
N LYS A 233 6.06 -8.87 4.19
CA LYS A 233 4.92 -9.60 3.65
C LYS A 233 5.37 -10.71 2.71
N PRO A 234 4.82 -11.93 2.87
CA PRO A 234 4.95 -12.95 1.85
C PRO A 234 4.11 -12.60 0.62
N PRO A 235 4.44 -13.16 -0.55
CA PRO A 235 3.61 -13.05 -1.74
C PRO A 235 2.18 -13.55 -1.49
N SER A 236 1.18 -12.88 -2.07
CA SER A 236 -0.23 -13.27 -1.97
C SER A 236 -0.94 -13.23 -3.32
N CYS A 237 -2.12 -13.87 -3.45
CA CYS A 237 -2.90 -13.84 -4.70
C CYS A 237 -3.66 -12.52 -4.91
N GLN A 238 -3.65 -11.61 -3.94
CA GLN A 238 -4.26 -10.28 -4.03
C GLN A 238 -3.18 -9.20 -3.99
N PRO A 239 -3.20 -8.23 -4.91
CA PRO A 239 -2.23 -7.15 -4.91
C PRO A 239 -2.50 -6.14 -3.78
N TRP A 240 -1.44 -5.49 -3.30
CA TRP A 240 -1.55 -4.37 -2.38
C TRP A 240 -1.74 -3.06 -3.12
N GLN A 241 -2.61 -2.20 -2.63
CA GLN A 241 -2.85 -0.89 -3.24
C GLN A 241 -1.61 0.00 -3.11
N THR A 242 -1.14 0.56 -4.23
CA THR A 242 -0.04 1.53 -4.23
C THR A 242 -0.43 2.81 -3.49
N GLY A 243 0.51 3.41 -2.76
CA GLY A 243 0.31 4.59 -1.94
C GLY A 243 -0.38 4.34 -0.59
N LYS A 244 -0.77 3.09 -0.29
CA LYS A 244 -1.38 2.72 1.00
C LYS A 244 -0.34 2.15 1.96
N ILE A 245 -0.53 2.40 3.26
CA ILE A 245 0.22 1.75 4.35
C ILE A 245 -0.54 0.50 4.84
N ASP A 246 0.18 -0.53 5.26
CA ASP A 246 -0.44 -1.74 5.82
C ASP A 246 -0.61 -1.65 7.35
N VAL A 247 -1.85 -1.43 7.79
CA VAL A 247 -2.20 -1.48 9.21
C VAL A 247 -2.82 -2.84 9.54
N TRP A 248 -2.02 -3.75 10.09
CA TRP A 248 -2.41 -5.12 10.49
C TRP A 248 -2.99 -6.04 9.42
N GLY A 249 -2.71 -5.81 8.15
CA GLY A 249 -3.32 -6.54 7.04
C GLY A 249 -4.39 -5.73 6.30
N VAL A 250 -4.61 -4.47 6.68
CA VAL A 250 -5.64 -3.60 6.10
C VAL A 250 -4.97 -2.37 5.47
N PRO A 251 -5.17 -2.11 4.17
CA PRO A 251 -4.61 -0.94 3.51
C PRO A 251 -5.29 0.34 4.00
N MET A 252 -4.49 1.30 4.44
CA MET A 252 -4.92 2.63 4.89
C MET A 252 -4.23 3.72 4.07
N ASP A 253 -4.86 4.89 3.97
CA ASP A 253 -4.31 6.06 3.32
C ASP A 253 -3.12 6.63 4.09
N HIS A 254 -2.01 6.85 3.38
CA HIS A 254 -0.83 7.52 3.92
C HIS A 254 -0.90 9.02 3.63
N LEU A 255 -1.73 9.73 4.39
CA LEU A 255 -1.90 11.18 4.28
C LEU A 255 -1.55 11.84 5.62
N SER A 256 -0.84 12.97 5.56
CA SER A 256 -0.78 13.90 6.69
C SER A 256 -2.15 14.54 6.94
N GLN A 257 -2.32 15.14 8.12
CA GLN A 257 -3.51 15.94 8.42
C GLN A 257 -3.73 17.02 7.35
N GLN A 258 -2.65 17.70 6.96
CA GLN A 258 -2.72 18.82 6.03
C GLN A 258 -3.11 18.33 4.64
N GLU A 259 -2.45 17.29 4.12
CA GLU A 259 -2.78 16.71 2.82
C GLU A 259 -4.23 16.21 2.77
N LEU A 260 -4.69 15.51 3.82
CA LEU A 260 -6.06 15.06 3.91
C LEU A 260 -7.02 16.25 3.81
N PHE A 261 -6.82 17.31 4.58
CA PHE A 261 -7.77 18.43 4.62
C PHE A 261 -7.70 19.33 3.38
N GLU A 262 -6.55 19.42 2.73
CA GLU A 262 -6.40 20.11 1.44
C GLU A 262 -7.09 19.34 0.29
N GLN A 263 -7.03 18.00 0.32
CA GLN A 263 -7.62 17.14 -0.70
C GLN A 263 -9.11 16.85 -0.47
N LEU A 264 -9.56 16.85 0.79
CA LEU A 264 -10.92 16.48 1.19
C LEU A 264 -11.94 17.57 0.81
N THR A 265 -12.33 17.57 -0.45
CA THR A 265 -13.38 18.45 -0.99
C THR A 265 -14.77 17.77 -1.02
N ALA A 266 -14.78 16.44 -1.13
CA ALA A 266 -15.95 15.57 -1.02
C ALA A 266 -15.51 14.13 -0.69
N GLY A 267 -16.43 13.30 -0.23
CA GLY A 267 -16.22 11.87 0.00
C GLY A 267 -16.41 11.42 1.45
N VAL A 268 -16.17 10.14 1.68
CA VAL A 268 -16.35 9.46 2.97
C VAL A 268 -15.00 9.17 3.61
N VAL A 269 -14.79 9.71 4.81
CA VAL A 269 -13.62 9.44 5.66
C VAL A 269 -14.02 8.44 6.74
N CYS A 270 -13.44 7.25 6.69
CA CYS A 270 -13.57 6.25 7.73
C CYS A 270 -12.35 6.27 8.65
N VAL A 271 -12.61 6.34 9.96
CA VAL A 271 -11.57 6.30 11.00
C VAL A 271 -11.74 5.05 11.86
N PRO A 272 -11.22 3.88 11.43
CA PRO A 272 -11.45 2.65 12.17
C PRO A 272 -10.61 2.57 13.45
N SER A 273 -11.26 2.12 14.52
CA SER A 273 -10.60 1.79 15.79
C SER A 273 -9.77 0.50 15.67
N ARG A 274 -8.96 0.20 16.70
CA ARG A 274 -8.15 -1.02 16.73
C ARG A 274 -8.99 -2.29 16.51
N GLU A 275 -10.12 -2.40 17.19
CA GLU A 275 -11.01 -3.55 17.11
C GLU A 275 -11.64 -3.68 15.72
N GLN A 276 -12.02 -2.55 15.12
CA GLN A 276 -12.59 -2.51 13.77
C GLN A 276 -11.55 -2.96 12.72
N ILE A 277 -10.28 -2.57 12.85
CA ILE A 277 -9.21 -3.06 11.95
C ILE A 277 -9.03 -4.57 12.08
N ILE A 278 -9.11 -5.13 13.29
CA ILE A 278 -9.05 -6.58 13.50
C ILE A 278 -10.24 -7.28 12.81
N ASN A 279 -11.43 -6.68 12.85
CA ASN A 279 -12.63 -7.21 12.20
C ASN A 279 -12.55 -7.11 10.67
N LEU A 280 -12.07 -5.98 10.12
CA LEU A 280 -11.79 -5.80 8.68
C LEU A 280 -10.93 -6.92 8.10
N ARG A 281 -9.97 -7.42 8.89
CA ARG A 281 -9.09 -8.52 8.47
C ARG A 281 -9.77 -9.88 8.49
N LYS A 282 -10.67 -10.10 9.45
CA LYS A 282 -11.22 -11.44 9.75
C LYS A 282 -12.55 -11.71 9.05
N ASP A 283 -13.34 -10.67 8.78
CA ASP A 283 -14.69 -10.77 8.28
C ASP A 283 -14.82 -10.07 6.91
N PRO A 284 -14.97 -10.84 5.81
CA PRO A 284 -15.14 -10.28 4.48
C PRO A 284 -16.38 -9.39 4.32
N ALA A 285 -17.48 -9.69 5.02
CA ALA A 285 -18.70 -8.88 4.96
C ALA A 285 -18.48 -7.52 5.65
N PHE A 286 -17.74 -7.53 6.76
CA PHE A 286 -17.29 -6.30 7.43
C PHE A 286 -16.30 -5.52 6.56
N ALA A 287 -15.38 -6.19 5.88
CA ALA A 287 -14.47 -5.55 4.94
C ALA A 287 -15.20 -4.87 3.78
N GLN A 288 -16.30 -5.47 3.31
CA GLN A 288 -17.11 -4.94 2.23
C GLN A 288 -17.86 -3.66 2.62
N SER A 289 -18.29 -3.50 3.88
CA SER A 289 -18.98 -2.26 4.29
C SER A 289 -18.08 -1.03 4.19
N TYR A 290 -16.77 -1.20 4.40
CA TYR A 290 -15.77 -0.13 4.25
C TYR A 290 -15.43 0.21 2.79
N SER A 291 -16.05 -0.45 1.80
CA SER A 291 -15.92 -0.06 0.38
C SER A 291 -16.50 1.33 0.09
N VAL A 292 -17.35 1.85 0.99
CA VAL A 292 -17.91 3.20 0.90
C VAL A 292 -16.88 4.30 1.18
N ALA A 293 -15.76 3.95 1.82
CA ALA A 293 -14.73 4.89 2.23
C ALA A 293 -13.87 5.34 1.03
N ASP A 294 -13.84 6.65 0.78
CA ASP A 294 -12.88 7.26 -0.14
C ASP A 294 -11.52 7.43 0.54
N TYR A 295 -11.53 7.72 1.84
CA TYR A 295 -10.34 7.83 2.70
C TYR A 295 -10.46 6.91 3.91
N ARG A 296 -9.44 6.11 4.15
CA ARG A 296 -9.31 5.26 5.35
C ARG A 296 -8.09 5.71 6.13
N VAL A 297 -8.30 6.43 7.21
CA VAL A 297 -7.23 7.02 8.02
C VAL A 297 -7.34 6.49 9.45
N CYS A 298 -6.22 6.28 10.15
CA CYS A 298 -6.24 5.75 11.50
C CYS A 298 -5.46 6.67 12.44
N ASP A 299 -6.09 7.17 13.50
CA ASP A 299 -5.40 7.95 14.52
C ASP A 299 -4.99 7.08 15.71
N GLY A 300 -3.94 7.51 16.41
CA GLY A 300 -3.70 7.05 17.77
C GLY A 300 -3.09 5.65 17.95
N LEU A 301 -2.69 4.93 16.90
CA LEU A 301 -1.89 3.71 17.06
C LEU A 301 -0.45 4.03 17.48
N ARG A 302 -0.25 4.33 18.78
CA ARG A 302 1.08 4.47 19.34
C ARG A 302 1.79 3.11 19.38
N PRO A 303 3.01 2.97 18.86
CA PRO A 303 3.85 1.82 19.18
C PRO A 303 4.09 1.76 20.70
N ALA A 304 3.87 0.59 21.30
CA ALA A 304 4.16 0.36 22.70
C ALA A 304 5.68 0.28 22.89
N PHE A 305 6.29 1.30 23.50
CA PHE A 305 7.67 1.22 23.98
C PHE A 305 7.71 0.74 25.43
N GLY A 306 8.34 -0.43 25.64
CA GLY A 306 8.59 -0.99 26.97
C GLY A 306 9.56 -2.17 26.94
N HIS A 307 10.85 -1.86 27.14
CA HIS A 307 11.96 -2.73 27.60
C HIS A 307 12.28 -4.08 26.91
N ARG A 308 13.50 -4.09 26.34
CA ARG A 308 14.50 -5.18 26.23
C ARG A 308 14.13 -6.48 25.51
N ASN A 309 14.81 -6.67 24.38
CA ASN A 309 15.19 -7.96 23.79
C ASN A 309 14.05 -8.95 23.54
N SER A 310 13.14 -8.62 22.64
CA SER A 310 12.42 -9.56 21.74
C SER A 310 11.19 -8.88 21.17
N LEU A 311 11.18 -8.53 19.89
CA LEU A 311 9.92 -8.19 19.21
C LEU A 311 9.85 -8.86 17.84
N PRO A 312 9.01 -9.90 17.69
CA PRO A 312 8.67 -10.48 16.40
C PRO A 312 7.59 -9.62 15.74
N PHE A 313 7.78 -9.24 14.47
CA PHE A 313 6.77 -8.58 13.65
C PHE A 313 5.68 -9.58 13.23
N ALA A 314 4.87 -9.95 14.22
CA ALA A 314 3.58 -10.61 14.11
C ALA A 314 2.86 -10.50 15.46
N ASN A 315 1.75 -9.75 15.50
CA ASN A 315 0.71 -9.78 16.54
C ASN A 315 0.98 -9.24 17.97
N GLN A 316 2.04 -8.48 18.27
CA GLN A 316 2.17 -7.82 19.58
C GLN A 316 2.49 -6.33 19.51
N LEU A 317 1.49 -5.52 19.19
CA LEU A 317 1.34 -4.20 19.82
C LEU A 317 0.73 -4.43 21.22
N LEU A 318 1.59 -4.78 22.17
CA LEU A 318 1.22 -4.93 23.58
C LEU A 318 1.99 -3.89 24.41
N GLY A 319 1.27 -2.83 24.75
CA GLY A 319 1.44 -2.06 25.97
C GLY A 319 0.05 -1.86 26.58
N PRO A 320 -0.11 -1.82 27.91
CA PRO A 320 -1.39 -1.56 28.53
C PRO A 320 -1.90 -0.19 28.10
N SER A 321 -3.16 -0.17 27.67
CA SER A 321 -3.97 1.00 27.39
C SER A 321 -3.90 1.99 28.53
N SER A 322 -3.26 3.14 28.31
CA SER A 322 -3.46 4.33 29.13
C SER A 322 -4.02 5.45 28.26
N ALA A 323 -5.36 5.51 28.25
CA ALA A 323 -6.17 6.72 28.18
C ALA A 323 -5.83 7.76 27.09
N SER A 324 -6.15 7.44 25.83
CA SER A 324 -6.99 8.31 24.96
C SER A 324 -7.23 7.61 23.63
N GLU A 325 -8.17 6.66 23.62
CA GLU A 325 -8.87 6.19 22.41
C GLU A 325 -9.82 7.32 21.96
N LEU A 326 -9.24 8.42 21.51
CA LEU A 326 -9.99 9.55 20.99
C LEU A 326 -9.51 9.79 19.58
N SER A 327 -10.42 9.59 18.62
CA SER A 327 -10.16 10.07 17.28
C SER A 327 -9.81 11.56 17.28
N HIS A 328 -8.61 11.89 16.81
CA HIS A 328 -8.08 13.24 16.71
C HIS A 328 -8.35 13.88 15.34
N VAL A 329 -8.72 13.07 14.34
CA VAL A 329 -9.03 13.51 12.97
C VAL A 329 -10.11 14.59 12.98
N PHE A 330 -11.26 14.27 13.58
CA PHE A 330 -12.43 15.13 13.53
C PHE A 330 -12.26 16.44 14.34
N PRO A 331 -11.73 16.42 15.58
CA PRO A 331 -11.36 17.65 16.29
C PRO A 331 -10.41 18.54 15.48
N ALA A 332 -9.41 17.95 14.82
CA ALA A 332 -8.45 18.69 14.02
C ALA A 332 -9.10 19.30 12.76
N PHE A 333 -10.02 18.59 12.12
CA PHE A 333 -10.80 19.09 10.98
C PHE A 333 -11.63 20.34 11.37
N CYS A 334 -12.31 20.28 12.52
CA CYS A 334 -13.07 21.43 13.04
C CYS A 334 -12.16 22.65 13.26
N THR A 335 -10.98 22.46 13.85
CA THR A 335 -10.02 23.56 14.06
C THR A 335 -9.44 24.08 12.76
N TYR A 336 -9.08 23.22 11.80
CA TYR A 336 -8.57 23.63 10.49
C TYR A 336 -9.58 24.52 9.73
N HIS A 337 -10.87 24.20 9.82
CA HIS A 337 -11.94 24.97 9.20
C HIS A 337 -12.64 25.96 10.15
N GLN A 338 -11.98 26.36 11.24
CA GLN A 338 -12.56 27.27 12.23
C GLN A 338 -13.05 28.57 11.59
N THR A 339 -12.29 29.11 10.64
CA THR A 339 -12.60 30.39 9.95
C THR A 339 -13.29 30.20 8.59
N ASN A 340 -13.49 28.96 8.11
CA ASN A 340 -14.10 28.70 6.81
C ASN A 340 -15.65 28.67 6.93
N PRO A 341 -16.39 29.65 6.40
CA PRO A 341 -17.86 29.70 6.54
C PRO A 341 -18.59 28.64 5.72
N GLU A 342 -17.98 28.09 4.66
CA GLU A 342 -18.57 27.07 3.78
C GLU A 342 -18.66 25.69 4.46
N ILE A 343 -17.85 25.47 5.49
CA ILE A 343 -17.86 24.22 6.24
C ILE A 343 -18.85 24.33 7.39
N THR A 344 -19.91 23.52 7.34
CA THR A 344 -20.94 23.45 8.37
C THR A 344 -21.26 21.99 8.66
N LEU A 345 -21.51 21.67 9.92
CA LEU A 345 -21.60 20.29 10.41
C LEU A 345 -23.03 19.91 10.76
N PHE A 346 -23.39 18.66 10.46
CA PHE A 346 -24.48 17.92 11.10
C PHE A 346 -23.85 16.80 11.92
N LEU A 347 -24.23 16.66 13.20
CA LEU A 347 -23.75 15.56 14.04
C LEU A 347 -24.83 14.49 14.20
N LEU A 348 -24.48 13.24 13.90
CA LEU A 348 -25.35 12.09 14.10
C LEU A 348 -24.74 11.17 15.17
N GLY A 349 -25.46 10.97 16.27
CA GLY A 349 -25.03 10.10 17.38
C GLY A 349 -24.58 10.81 18.65
N ALA A 350 -24.53 12.16 18.67
CA ALA A 350 -24.29 12.92 19.90
C ALA A 350 -24.86 14.34 19.83
N ASP A 351 -25.16 14.89 21.01
CA ASP A 351 -25.54 16.29 21.16
C ASP A 351 -24.38 17.13 21.71
N ALA A 352 -23.50 17.58 20.80
CA ALA A 352 -22.32 18.39 21.12
C ALA A 352 -22.33 19.75 20.41
N LYS A 353 -23.50 20.20 19.93
CA LYS A 353 -23.64 21.41 19.12
C LYS A 353 -23.11 22.66 19.80
N ASP A 354 -23.61 22.94 20.99
CA ASP A 354 -23.31 24.19 21.69
C ASP A 354 -21.85 24.24 22.13
N SER A 355 -21.31 23.14 22.65
CA SER A 355 -19.92 23.07 23.09
C SER A 355 -18.93 23.21 21.93
N ILE A 356 -19.19 22.58 20.78
CA ILE A 356 -18.34 22.75 19.58
C ILE A 356 -18.45 24.19 19.06
N ASN A 357 -19.66 24.74 18.95
CA ASN A 357 -19.86 26.11 18.45
C ASN A 357 -19.21 27.16 19.37
N GLN A 358 -19.32 26.98 20.69
CA GLN A 358 -18.68 27.84 21.68
C GLN A 358 -17.16 27.83 21.52
N LYS A 359 -16.54 26.65 21.39
CA LYS A 359 -15.09 26.53 21.19
C LYS A 359 -14.63 27.09 19.85
N MET A 360 -15.38 26.85 18.78
CA MET A 360 -15.02 27.35 17.45
C MET A 360 -15.28 28.85 17.30
N GLY A 361 -16.08 29.46 18.19
CA GLY A 361 -16.42 30.87 18.16
C GLY A 361 -17.39 31.23 17.02
N ARG A 362 -18.11 30.24 16.45
CA ARG A 362 -19.10 30.43 15.40
C ARG A 362 -20.12 29.30 15.36
N GLN A 363 -21.23 29.52 14.65
CA GLN A 363 -22.26 28.51 14.37
C GLN A 363 -21.78 27.52 13.29
N MET A 364 -20.82 26.65 13.65
CA MET A 364 -20.28 25.61 12.78
C MET A 364 -21.22 24.41 12.69
N VAL A 365 -21.71 23.90 13.81
CA VAL A 365 -22.70 22.81 13.90
C VAL A 365 -24.10 23.40 13.73
N ARG A 366 -24.79 22.98 12.66
CA ARG A 366 -26.14 23.45 12.29
C ARG A 366 -27.22 22.70 13.05
N ASP A 367 -27.09 21.39 13.15
CA ASP A 367 -28.07 20.54 13.80
C ASP A 367 -27.44 19.23 14.27
N THR A 368 -28.13 18.55 15.20
CA THR A 368 -27.71 17.28 15.80
C THR A 368 -28.89 16.34 15.91
N TYR A 369 -28.62 15.04 15.78
CA TYR A 369 -29.62 14.01 16.04
C TYR A 369 -29.01 12.78 16.68
N ILE A 370 -29.71 12.20 17.64
CA ILE A 370 -29.36 10.93 18.27
C ILE A 370 -30.44 9.94 17.84
N PRO A 371 -30.11 8.99 16.96
CA PRO A 371 -31.08 8.02 16.47
C PRO A 371 -31.44 6.98 17.54
N SER A 372 -32.52 6.25 17.29
CA SER A 372 -32.93 5.12 18.12
C SER A 372 -31.97 3.93 17.99
N VAL A 373 -32.10 2.97 18.91
CA VAL A 373 -31.32 1.72 18.83
C VAL A 373 -31.76 0.93 17.59
N ASP A 374 -30.80 0.44 16.81
CA ASP A 374 -31.03 -0.28 15.56
C ASP A 374 -31.79 0.54 14.49
N PHE A 375 -31.62 1.88 14.49
CA PHE A 375 -32.29 2.78 13.55
C PHE A 375 -32.10 2.40 12.07
N GLU A 376 -31.00 1.73 11.73
CA GLU A 376 -30.71 1.27 10.36
C GLU A 376 -31.75 0.29 9.82
N GLN A 377 -32.52 -0.35 10.71
CA GLN A 377 -33.61 -1.28 10.37
C GLN A 377 -34.95 -0.55 10.21
N ASN A 378 -35.06 0.70 10.66
CA ASN A 378 -36.27 1.51 10.58
C ASN A 378 -36.19 2.45 9.37
N GLU A 379 -36.79 2.04 8.25
CA GLU A 379 -36.76 2.82 7.01
C GLU A 379 -37.37 4.23 7.19
N GLN A 380 -38.42 4.37 7.99
CA GLN A 380 -39.03 5.68 8.23
C GLN A 380 -38.07 6.61 8.95
N GLU A 381 -37.42 6.13 10.02
CA GLU A 381 -36.43 6.92 10.75
C GLU A 381 -35.21 7.26 9.89
N CYS A 382 -34.74 6.32 9.06
CA CYS A 382 -33.66 6.59 8.10
C CYS A 382 -34.02 7.72 7.13
N LEU A 383 -35.24 7.74 6.60
CA LEU A 383 -35.71 8.81 5.71
C LEU A 383 -35.86 10.15 6.44
N GLU A 384 -36.33 10.12 7.70
CA GLU A 384 -36.40 11.32 8.56
C GLU A 384 -34.99 11.89 8.84
N ILE A 385 -34.00 11.03 9.10
CA ILE A 385 -32.59 11.43 9.27
C ILE A 385 -32.08 12.12 7.99
N VAL A 386 -32.29 11.51 6.82
CA VAL A 386 -31.87 12.07 5.52
C VAL A 386 -32.50 13.45 5.29
N ASP A 387 -33.81 13.57 5.49
CA ASP A 387 -34.53 14.83 5.31
C ASP A 387 -34.05 15.91 6.29
N ARG A 388 -33.79 15.55 7.55
CA ARG A 388 -33.26 16.48 8.55
C ARG A 388 -31.85 16.96 8.20
N ILE A 389 -30.96 16.06 7.78
CA ILE A 389 -29.61 16.42 7.32
C ILE A 389 -29.72 17.42 6.17
N ASN A 390 -30.55 17.13 5.15
CA ASN A 390 -30.69 17.99 3.98
C ASN A 390 -31.29 19.37 4.32
N ARG A 391 -32.27 19.43 5.22
CA ARG A 391 -32.88 20.70 5.68
C ARG A 391 -31.94 21.55 6.53
N SER A 392 -30.97 20.94 7.21
CA SER A 392 -30.02 21.66 8.07
C SER A 392 -29.09 22.61 7.32
N GLY A 393 -28.90 22.39 6.01
CA GLY A 393 -27.90 23.11 5.21
C GLY A 393 -26.45 22.84 5.62
N ALA A 394 -26.19 21.74 6.33
CA ALA A 394 -24.84 21.29 6.62
C ALA A 394 -24.13 20.85 5.32
N THR A 395 -22.83 21.12 5.21
CA THR A 395 -21.98 20.64 4.11
C THR A 395 -21.20 19.38 4.47
N VAL A 396 -21.11 19.07 5.77
CA VAL A 396 -20.41 17.91 6.32
C VAL A 396 -21.34 17.16 7.29
N LEU A 397 -21.39 15.84 7.14
CA LEU A 397 -22.02 14.95 8.11
C LEU A 397 -20.93 14.26 8.93
N ALA A 398 -20.99 14.35 10.25
CA ALA A 398 -20.14 13.58 11.13
C ALA A 398 -21.00 12.62 11.95
N MET A 399 -20.74 11.32 11.81
CA MET A 399 -21.53 10.27 12.44
C MET A 399 -20.68 9.37 13.32
N ALA A 400 -21.21 9.07 14.50
CA ALA A 400 -20.64 8.09 15.42
C ALA A 400 -21.77 7.25 16.02
N VAL A 401 -22.34 6.37 15.19
CA VAL A 401 -23.52 5.54 15.53
C VAL A 401 -23.21 4.04 15.52
N GLY A 402 -21.94 3.69 15.27
CA GLY A 402 -21.41 2.34 15.41
C GLY A 402 -21.11 1.65 14.09
N SER A 403 -20.02 0.88 14.05
CA SER A 403 -19.58 0.10 12.89
C SER A 403 -19.99 -1.38 13.04
N PRO A 404 -20.42 -2.09 11.98
CA PRO A 404 -20.44 -1.68 10.57
C PRO A 404 -21.71 -0.93 10.14
N ARG A 405 -22.62 -0.65 11.08
CA ARG A 405 -23.98 -0.15 10.81
C ARG A 405 -23.96 1.20 10.09
N GLN A 406 -23.08 2.10 10.54
CA GLN A 406 -22.95 3.42 9.93
C GLN A 406 -22.39 3.32 8.50
N GLU A 407 -21.40 2.46 8.24
CA GLU A 407 -20.86 2.27 6.89
C GLU A 407 -21.92 1.69 5.94
N GLN A 408 -22.70 0.72 6.42
CA GLN A 408 -23.84 0.16 5.68
C GLN A 408 -24.92 1.20 5.39
N TRP A 409 -25.26 2.05 6.38
CA TRP A 409 -26.22 3.13 6.21
C TRP A 409 -25.72 4.16 5.18
N ILE A 410 -24.45 4.56 5.24
CA ILE A 410 -23.85 5.46 4.24
C ILE A 410 -23.97 4.82 2.85
N GLN A 411 -23.62 3.54 2.71
CA GLN A 411 -23.69 2.85 1.42
C GLN A 411 -25.11 2.90 0.81
N GLN A 412 -26.14 2.81 1.64
CA GLN A 412 -27.54 2.82 1.20
C GLN A 412 -28.08 4.23 0.91
N TYR A 413 -27.69 5.24 1.69
CA TYR A 413 -28.34 6.55 1.66
C TYR A 413 -27.46 7.70 1.16
N ARG A 414 -26.16 7.50 0.91
CA ARG A 414 -25.21 8.54 0.47
C ARG A 414 -25.70 9.39 -0.69
N ASP A 415 -26.30 8.77 -1.70
CA ASP A 415 -26.71 9.46 -2.93
C ASP A 415 -27.96 10.35 -2.71
N ARG A 416 -28.60 10.25 -1.53
CA ARG A 416 -29.74 11.09 -1.12
C ARG A 416 -29.33 12.23 -0.18
N LEU A 417 -28.08 12.29 0.23
CA LEU A 417 -27.56 13.31 1.13
C LEU A 417 -27.03 14.51 0.34
N ALA A 418 -27.34 15.73 0.82
CA ALA A 418 -26.85 16.98 0.25
C ALA A 418 -25.45 17.37 0.76
N VAL A 419 -24.92 16.67 1.77
CA VAL A 419 -23.57 16.89 2.30
C VAL A 419 -22.52 16.41 1.29
N LYS A 420 -21.37 17.08 1.27
CA LYS A 420 -20.23 16.71 0.40
C LYS A 420 -19.28 15.75 1.09
N ILE A 421 -19.09 15.92 2.40
CA ILE A 421 -18.12 15.18 3.20
C ILE A 421 -18.88 14.40 4.28
N ILE A 422 -18.51 13.14 4.47
CA ILE A 422 -19.05 12.29 5.54
C ILE A 422 -17.89 11.74 6.37
N PHE A 423 -17.90 11.99 7.68
CA PHE A 423 -16.99 11.36 8.64
C PHE A 423 -17.71 10.20 9.34
N ALA A 424 -17.23 8.98 9.11
CA ALA A 424 -17.60 7.77 9.84
C ALA A 424 -16.61 7.54 10.99
N LEU A 425 -16.99 7.99 12.19
CA LEU A 425 -16.13 8.04 13.37
C LEU A 425 -16.31 6.77 14.22
N GLU A 426 -15.28 6.43 15.00
CA GLU A 426 -15.29 5.25 15.87
C GLU A 426 -16.29 5.37 17.04
N SER A 427 -16.44 6.57 17.60
CA SER A 427 -17.11 6.79 18.88
C SER A 427 -17.58 8.24 19.03
N PRO A 428 -18.71 8.48 19.73
CA PRO A 428 -19.15 9.82 20.12
C PRO A 428 -18.09 10.64 20.87
N ALA A 429 -17.10 10.00 21.49
CA ALA A 429 -16.02 10.67 22.20
C ALA A 429 -15.20 11.62 21.30
N ALA A 430 -15.18 11.39 19.98
CA ALA A 430 -14.59 12.32 19.01
C ALA A 430 -15.28 13.69 19.02
N PHE A 431 -16.60 13.75 19.26
CA PHE A 431 -17.35 15.00 19.37
C PHE A 431 -17.00 15.75 20.66
N GLU A 432 -16.83 15.02 21.76
CA GLU A 432 -16.40 15.61 23.03
C GLU A 432 -14.98 16.17 22.95
N ALA A 433 -14.07 15.47 22.27
CA ALA A 433 -12.73 15.96 21.99
C ALA A 433 -12.76 17.23 21.13
N ALA A 434 -13.63 17.28 20.11
CA ALA A 434 -13.83 18.46 19.28
C ALA A 434 -14.34 19.65 20.09
N ALA A 435 -15.13 19.41 21.13
CA ALA A 435 -15.67 20.43 22.03
C ALA A 435 -14.68 20.93 23.11
N HIS A 436 -13.80 20.07 23.66
CA HIS A 436 -13.07 20.41 24.90
C HIS A 436 -11.55 20.25 24.83
N SER A 437 -11.02 19.41 23.94
CA SER A 437 -9.58 19.14 23.90
C SER A 437 -8.85 20.17 23.02
N PRO A 438 -7.66 20.67 23.37
CA PRO A 438 -6.86 21.43 22.42
C PRO A 438 -6.63 20.60 21.16
N ALA A 439 -6.71 21.22 19.98
CA ALA A 439 -6.39 20.54 18.74
C ALA A 439 -4.93 20.09 18.81
N LYS A 440 -4.73 18.79 19.00
CA LYS A 440 -3.40 18.20 18.90
C LYS A 440 -3.12 18.01 17.41
N ARG A 441 -1.97 18.49 16.95
CA ARG A 441 -1.33 17.88 15.78
C ARG A 441 -1.08 16.41 16.15
N TRP A 442 -1.91 15.49 15.69
CA TRP A 442 -1.42 14.19 15.22
C TRP A 442 -0.19 14.44 14.34
N GLN A 443 0.89 13.68 14.58
CA GLN A 443 2.20 13.89 13.98
C GLN A 443 2.08 14.13 12.46
N ASP A 444 3.01 14.91 11.89
CA ASP A 444 2.94 15.43 10.52
C ASP A 444 2.84 14.33 9.43
N HIS A 445 2.84 13.05 9.78
CA HIS A 445 2.36 11.95 8.93
C HIS A 445 1.58 10.91 9.78
N LEU A 446 0.58 10.27 9.16
CA LEU A 446 -0.01 8.98 9.61
C LEU A 446 1.02 7.84 9.66
N SER A 447 2.31 8.13 9.48
CA SER A 447 3.43 7.27 9.77
C SER A 447 3.51 7.04 11.29
N CYS A 448 2.56 6.30 11.85
CA CYS A 448 2.96 5.40 12.93
C CYS A 448 3.81 4.28 12.32
N LEU A 449 3.56 3.89 11.05
CA LEU A 449 4.29 2.84 10.34
C LEU A 449 5.64 3.22 9.72
N GLY A 450 5.88 4.45 9.28
CA GLY A 450 7.22 4.86 8.81
C GLY A 450 8.28 4.79 9.92
N PRO A 451 8.04 5.40 11.09
CA PRO A 451 8.81 5.20 12.31
C PRO A 451 8.76 3.76 12.83
N LEU A 452 7.65 3.01 12.72
CA LEU A 452 7.58 1.60 13.13
C LEU A 452 8.35 0.69 12.19
N LEU A 453 8.37 0.91 10.87
CA LEU A 453 9.30 0.27 9.95
C LEU A 453 10.68 0.69 10.40
N GLN A 454 11.03 1.98 10.47
CA GLN A 454 12.31 2.44 11.03
C GLN A 454 12.64 1.95 12.47
N GLN A 455 11.68 1.48 13.29
CA GLN A 455 11.84 0.93 14.66
C GLN A 455 11.66 -0.60 14.78
N THR A 456 11.28 -1.26 13.70
CA THR A 456 11.34 -2.73 13.52
C THR A 456 12.59 -3.09 12.77
N LEU A 457 12.99 -2.13 11.94
CA LEU A 457 14.34 -1.81 11.61
C LEU A 457 15.07 -1.57 12.97
N ARG A 458 15.18 -0.39 13.61
CA ARG A 458 15.98 -0.24 14.88
C ARG A 458 15.69 -1.25 16.00
#